data_AF-A0A9J6FBI7-F1
#
_entry.id   AF-A0A9J6FBI7-F1
#
_cell.length_a   1.000
_cell.length_b   1.000
_cell.length_c   1.000
_cell.angle_alpha   90.00
_cell.angle_beta   90.00
_cell.angle_gamma   90.00
#
_symmetry.space_group_name_H-M   'P 1'
#
loop_
_entity.id
_entity.type
_entity.pdbx_description
1 polymer ?
#
loop_
_entity_poly.entity_id
_entity_poly.type
_entity_poly.pdbx_seq_one_letter_code
_entity_poly.pdbx_strand_id
1 'polypeptide(L)'
;MKKCAENTFTADSRLVHQGVCDYCLFDGEGNFTSYGYPLDYPALLQCTYRVKRVGAACSLQLRFLDFDLEESPGCRNDFLAVGQKRFCGRRRYRGHTEIVDFPKDRDEVTFHFQTNPVVSGKGFWIEVARRPGFCDTRKNVIGPCEERHSQEEFQLWSPGFPEPYASNQKCWYYIRRATDAVCGLELTFLHFDLEQSDGCVYDYLDVDGQKLCGSISQGAVRE
;
A
#
# COMPACT_ATOMS: atom_id res chain seq x y z
N MET A 1 -18.83 -4.39 8.58
CA MET A 1 -18.09 -4.21 9.85
C MET A 1 -18.03 -5.55 10.58
N LYS A 2 -16.83 -6.16 10.72
CA LYS A 2 -16.65 -7.42 11.47
C LYS A 2 -15.74 -7.16 12.67
N LYS A 3 -16.15 -7.59 13.87
CA LYS A 3 -15.23 -7.69 15.00
C LYS A 3 -14.07 -8.60 14.59
N CYS A 4 -12.85 -8.24 14.97
CA CYS A 4 -11.72 -9.16 14.85
C CYS A 4 -12.06 -10.42 15.68
N ALA A 5 -11.81 -11.62 15.13
CA ALA A 5 -12.17 -12.88 15.79
C ALA A 5 -11.77 -12.88 17.27
N GLU A 6 -12.72 -13.22 18.14
CA GLU A 6 -12.59 -13.19 19.59
C GLU A 6 -11.54 -14.20 20.06
N ASN A 7 -10.43 -13.71 20.64
CA ASN A 7 -9.70 -14.52 21.61
C ASN A 7 -10.38 -14.32 22.97
N THR A 8 -10.81 -15.43 23.54
CA THR A 8 -11.53 -15.61 24.80
C THR A 8 -10.95 -14.78 25.95
N PHE A 9 -11.83 -13.99 26.59
CA PHE A 9 -11.56 -13.27 27.83
C PHE A 9 -11.27 -14.26 28.97
N THR A 10 -10.12 -14.10 29.65
CA THR A 10 -9.99 -14.48 31.06
C THR A 10 -10.22 -13.24 31.91
N ALA A 11 -11.21 -13.31 32.79
CA ALA A 11 -11.57 -12.25 33.71
C ALA A 11 -10.44 -12.02 34.74
N ASP A 12 -9.83 -10.83 34.71
CA ASP A 12 -9.31 -10.19 35.91
C ASP A 12 -9.33 -8.65 35.76
N SER A 13 -9.57 -8.04 36.90
CA SER A 13 -10.02 -6.71 37.27
C SER A 13 -9.10 -5.53 36.91
N ARG A 14 -9.65 -4.58 36.13
CA ARG A 14 -9.62 -3.09 36.25
C ARG A 14 -10.27 -2.54 34.98
N LEU A 15 -11.16 -1.55 35.10
CA LEU A 15 -12.04 -1.00 34.03
C LEU A 15 -11.27 -0.49 32.78
N VAL A 16 -10.85 -1.39 31.90
CA VAL A 16 -10.31 -1.09 30.57
C VAL A 16 -11.26 -1.73 29.55
N HIS A 17 -11.80 -0.95 28.62
CA HIS A 17 -12.68 -1.45 27.55
C HIS A 17 -11.87 -2.13 26.44
N GLN A 18 -10.97 -3.02 26.82
CA GLN A 18 -10.09 -3.74 25.91
C GLN A 18 -10.93 -4.68 25.03
N GLY A 19 -10.85 -4.55 23.70
CA GLY A 19 -11.58 -5.39 22.76
C GLY A 19 -13.04 -5.03 22.49
N VAL A 20 -13.61 -4.02 23.17
CA VAL A 20 -15.00 -3.56 22.90
C VAL A 20 -15.10 -2.83 21.56
N CYS A 21 -14.01 -2.16 21.17
CA CYS A 21 -13.91 -1.30 20.00
C CYS A 21 -12.88 -1.79 18.97
N ASP A 22 -12.42 -3.03 19.10
CA ASP A 22 -11.49 -3.63 18.14
C ASP A 22 -12.18 -3.90 16.80
N TYR A 23 -11.49 -3.56 15.72
CA TYR A 23 -12.10 -3.57 14.39
C TYR A 23 -11.13 -4.03 13.29
N CYS A 24 -11.64 -4.78 12.32
CA CYS A 24 -10.85 -5.35 11.22
C CYS A 24 -11.47 -5.04 9.85
N LEU A 25 -10.71 -4.41 8.96
CA LEU A 25 -11.00 -4.27 7.53
C LEU A 25 -10.26 -5.37 6.76
N PHE A 26 -10.97 -6.48 6.50
CA PHE A 26 -10.41 -7.62 5.77
C PHE A 26 -10.29 -7.37 4.26
N ASP A 27 -11.12 -6.48 3.71
CA ASP A 27 -11.10 -6.13 2.29
C ASP A 27 -9.96 -5.15 1.94
N GLY A 28 -9.21 -4.69 2.95
CA GLY A 28 -8.09 -3.76 2.79
C GLY A 28 -8.49 -2.31 2.49
N GLU A 29 -9.78 -2.05 2.38
CA GLU A 29 -10.38 -0.74 2.11
C GLU A 29 -11.69 -0.56 2.89
N GLY A 30 -12.22 0.66 2.87
CA GLY A 30 -13.49 1.00 3.52
C GLY A 30 -13.33 2.14 4.52
N ASN A 31 -14.22 2.21 5.51
CA ASN A 31 -14.17 3.24 6.53
C ASN A 31 -14.23 2.65 7.94
N PHE A 32 -13.65 3.39 8.89
CA PHE A 32 -13.81 3.12 10.31
C PHE A 32 -13.85 4.42 11.11
N THR A 33 -14.53 4.35 12.25
CA THR A 33 -14.71 5.47 13.17
C THR A 33 -14.26 5.09 14.56
N SER A 34 -14.00 6.09 15.40
CA SER A 34 -13.82 5.88 16.83
C SER A 34 -15.11 5.32 17.46
N TYR A 35 -14.95 4.55 18.54
CA TYR A 35 -16.07 4.02 19.30
C TYR A 35 -16.98 5.14 19.82
N GLY A 36 -18.27 5.07 19.51
CA GLY A 36 -19.26 6.08 19.89
C GLY A 36 -19.45 7.23 18.90
N TYR A 37 -18.61 7.34 17.85
CA TYR A 37 -18.78 8.39 16.83
C TYR A 37 -20.19 8.37 16.23
N PRO A 38 -20.87 9.53 16.05
CA PRO A 38 -20.34 10.91 16.13
C PRO A 38 -20.42 11.57 17.52
N LEU A 39 -20.81 10.83 18.57
CA LEU A 39 -20.76 11.32 19.94
C LEU A 39 -19.33 11.31 20.47
N ASP A 40 -19.12 11.96 21.62
CA ASP A 40 -17.81 11.98 22.25
C ASP A 40 -17.36 10.57 22.64
N TYR A 41 -16.10 10.24 22.34
CA TYR A 41 -15.55 8.94 22.70
C TYR A 41 -15.43 8.78 24.23
N PRO A 42 -15.65 7.56 24.76
CA PRO A 42 -15.40 7.28 26.17
C PRO A 42 -13.94 7.51 26.60
N ALA A 43 -13.78 7.81 27.88
CA ALA A 43 -12.50 7.79 28.57
C ALA A 43 -11.91 6.37 28.66
N LEU A 44 -10.59 6.28 28.82
CA LEU A 44 -9.85 5.03 29.07
C LEU A 44 -10.02 3.94 27.99
N LEU A 45 -10.22 4.33 26.74
CA LEU A 45 -10.28 3.42 25.61
C LEU A 45 -8.90 2.86 25.26
N GLN A 46 -8.91 1.62 24.79
CA GLN A 46 -7.78 0.89 24.22
C GLN A 46 -8.29 0.13 22.99
N CYS A 47 -8.43 0.83 21.87
CA CYS A 47 -9.00 0.27 20.64
C CYS A 47 -7.91 -0.08 19.64
N THR A 48 -8.02 -1.25 19.02
CA THR A 48 -7.15 -1.65 17.91
C THR A 48 -7.92 -1.78 16.61
N TYR A 49 -7.49 -1.04 15.58
CA TYR A 49 -8.02 -1.16 14.22
C TYR A 49 -6.97 -1.85 13.35
N ARG A 50 -7.36 -2.86 12.56
CA ARG A 50 -6.47 -3.62 11.69
C ARG A 50 -6.98 -3.55 10.26
N VAL A 51 -6.11 -3.21 9.33
CA VAL A 51 -6.42 -3.25 7.89
C VAL A 51 -5.53 -4.29 7.24
N LYS A 52 -6.14 -5.33 6.66
CA LYS A 52 -5.41 -6.42 5.99
C LYS A 52 -4.94 -6.00 4.61
N ARG A 53 -3.77 -6.50 4.22
CA ARG A 53 -3.27 -6.37 2.85
C ARG A 53 -4.12 -7.27 1.95
N VAL A 54 -4.61 -6.69 0.85
CA VAL A 54 -5.36 -7.42 -0.19
C VAL A 54 -4.72 -7.13 -1.54
N GLY A 55 -4.47 -8.19 -2.31
CA GLY A 55 -3.86 -8.08 -3.64
C GLY A 55 -2.44 -7.50 -3.61
N ALA A 56 -2.14 -6.64 -4.59
CA ALA A 56 -0.84 -5.99 -4.75
C ALA A 56 -0.70 -4.67 -3.95
N ALA A 57 -1.56 -4.44 -2.96
CA ALA A 57 -1.53 -3.23 -2.15
C ALA A 57 -0.23 -3.11 -1.36
N CYS A 58 0.38 -1.93 -1.41
CA CYS A 58 1.67 -1.65 -0.79
C CYS A 58 1.66 -0.58 0.27
N SER A 59 0.75 0.35 0.11
CA SER A 59 0.42 1.31 1.13
C SER A 59 -1.08 1.49 1.19
N LEU A 60 -1.51 2.13 2.26
CA LEU A 60 -2.85 2.60 2.47
C LEU A 60 -2.83 4.12 2.35
N GLN A 61 -3.79 4.67 1.62
CA GLN A 61 -4.11 6.08 1.69
C GLN A 61 -5.24 6.26 2.70
N LEU A 62 -4.98 7.06 3.73
CA LEU A 62 -5.91 7.35 4.81
C LEU A 62 -6.44 8.76 4.64
N ARG A 63 -7.73 8.91 4.39
CA ARG A 63 -8.40 10.21 4.31
C ARG A 63 -9.19 10.48 5.58
N PHE A 64 -8.81 11.52 6.31
CA PHE A 64 -9.41 11.90 7.59
C PHE A 64 -10.63 12.77 7.33
N LEU A 65 -11.82 12.17 7.30
CA LEU A 65 -13.08 12.87 7.02
C LEU A 65 -13.50 13.79 8.17
N ASP A 66 -13.24 13.35 9.40
CA ASP A 66 -13.42 14.11 10.62
C ASP A 66 -12.38 13.66 11.66
N PHE A 67 -11.94 14.59 12.51
CA PHE A 67 -10.92 14.31 13.52
C PHE A 67 -10.99 15.33 14.67
N ASP A 68 -11.17 14.85 15.89
CA ASP A 68 -11.38 15.67 17.07
C ASP A 68 -10.97 14.91 18.33
N LEU A 69 -9.66 14.95 18.65
CA LEU A 69 -9.08 14.36 19.87
C LEU A 69 -8.54 15.45 20.80
N GLU A 70 -8.38 15.14 22.10
CA GLU A 70 -7.70 16.02 23.06
C GLU A 70 -6.32 16.43 22.52
N GLU A 71 -6.01 17.72 22.56
CA GLU A 71 -4.70 18.22 22.17
C GLU A 71 -3.73 18.14 23.35
N SER A 72 -2.53 17.60 23.11
CA SER A 72 -1.46 17.56 24.11
C SER A 72 -0.07 17.58 23.46
N PRO A 73 0.98 18.05 24.16
CA PRO A 73 2.34 18.07 23.62
C PRO A 73 2.83 16.67 23.22
N GLY A 74 2.99 16.44 21.92
CA GLY A 74 3.40 15.13 21.38
C GLY A 74 2.31 14.05 21.48
N CYS A 75 1.05 14.43 21.63
CA CYS A 75 -0.09 13.50 21.69
C CYS A 75 0.09 12.43 22.77
N ARG A 76 0.39 12.87 24.00
CA ARG A 76 0.63 12.00 25.16
C ARG A 76 -0.67 11.60 25.87
N ASN A 77 -1.69 12.42 25.76
CA ASN A 77 -3.00 12.18 26.37
C ASN A 77 -3.81 11.26 25.45
N ASP A 78 -4.70 11.82 24.64
CA ASP A 78 -5.47 11.05 23.67
C ASP A 78 -4.76 11.04 22.32
N PHE A 79 -4.69 9.87 21.70
CA PHE A 79 -4.05 9.76 20.39
C PHE A 79 -4.55 8.58 19.58
N LEU A 80 -4.60 8.77 18.26
CA LEU A 80 -4.57 7.70 17.29
C LEU A 80 -3.12 7.50 16.83
N ALA A 81 -2.60 6.28 16.91
CA ALA A 81 -1.27 5.93 16.47
C ALA A 81 -1.29 4.99 15.25
N VAL A 82 -0.37 5.21 14.32
CA VAL A 82 -0.04 4.27 13.24
C VAL A 82 1.47 4.26 13.04
N GLY A 83 2.09 3.08 13.13
CA GLY A 83 3.55 2.98 13.18
C GLY A 83 4.13 3.83 14.31
N GLN A 84 5.03 4.75 13.98
CA GLN A 84 5.66 5.67 14.95
C GLN A 84 4.93 7.01 15.10
N LYS A 85 3.92 7.28 14.27
CA LYS A 85 3.22 8.56 14.24
C LYS A 85 2.02 8.55 15.18
N ARG A 86 1.82 9.64 15.92
CA ARG A 86 0.65 9.88 16.76
C ARG A 86 -0.10 11.12 16.27
N PHE A 87 -1.42 11.03 16.25
CA PHE A 87 -2.33 12.08 15.82
C PHE A 87 -3.22 12.48 17.00
N CYS A 88 -3.34 13.78 17.23
CA CYS A 88 -4.23 14.38 18.24
C CYS A 88 -4.56 15.83 17.86
N GLY A 89 -5.49 16.45 18.59
CA GLY A 89 -5.90 17.84 18.38
C GLY A 89 -7.25 17.98 17.68
N ARG A 90 -7.89 19.12 17.93
CA ARG A 90 -9.27 19.39 17.51
C ARG A 90 -9.31 19.89 16.07
N ARG A 91 -9.97 19.14 15.18
CA ARG A 91 -10.15 19.45 13.74
C ARG A 91 -8.85 19.59 12.92
N ARG A 92 -7.68 19.41 13.52
CA ARG A 92 -6.36 19.59 12.90
C ARG A 92 -6.14 18.74 11.66
N TYR A 93 -6.67 17.52 11.67
CA TYR A 93 -6.49 16.56 10.58
C TYR A 93 -7.74 16.41 9.70
N ARG A 94 -8.75 17.26 9.84
CA ARG A 94 -9.92 17.18 8.98
C ARG A 94 -9.55 17.52 7.53
N GLY A 95 -9.84 16.61 6.61
CA GLY A 95 -9.43 16.70 5.20
C GLY A 95 -7.98 16.27 4.93
N HIS A 96 -7.21 15.93 5.97
CA HIS A 96 -5.83 15.45 5.82
C HIS A 96 -5.79 14.08 5.13
N THR A 97 -4.72 13.85 4.37
CA THR A 97 -4.43 12.53 3.78
C THR A 97 -3.05 12.05 4.22
N GLU A 98 -2.98 10.82 4.70
CA GLU A 98 -1.73 10.16 5.08
C GLU A 98 -1.51 8.91 4.22
N ILE A 99 -0.27 8.68 3.79
CA ILE A 99 0.12 7.41 3.15
C ILE A 99 0.87 6.59 4.19
N VAL A 100 0.43 5.34 4.39
CA VAL A 100 1.04 4.40 5.33
C VAL A 100 1.42 3.13 4.61
N ASP A 101 2.71 2.84 4.56
CA ASP A 101 3.22 1.58 4.01
C ASP A 101 2.87 0.41 4.93
N PHE A 102 2.60 -0.75 4.34
CA PHE A 102 2.55 -1.96 5.13
C PHE A 102 3.94 -2.29 5.70
N PRO A 103 4.02 -2.82 6.94
CA PRO A 103 5.27 -3.32 7.49
C PRO A 103 5.89 -4.41 6.60
N LYS A 104 7.23 -4.49 6.60
CA LYS A 104 7.97 -5.41 5.70
C LYS A 104 7.64 -6.89 5.95
N ASP A 105 7.34 -7.22 7.20
CA ASP A 105 7.14 -8.57 7.74
C ASP A 105 5.66 -8.88 8.01
N ARG A 106 4.73 -7.99 7.61
CA ARG A 106 3.31 -8.12 7.94
C ARG A 106 2.39 -7.77 6.77
N ASP A 107 1.26 -8.45 6.73
CA ASP A 107 0.16 -8.20 5.82
C ASP A 107 -0.98 -7.44 6.50
N GLU A 108 -0.64 -6.60 7.48
CA GLU A 108 -1.59 -5.70 8.10
C GLU A 108 -0.96 -4.39 8.56
N VAL A 109 -1.74 -3.32 8.50
CA VAL A 109 -1.47 -2.08 9.23
C VAL A 109 -2.35 -2.05 10.47
N THR A 110 -1.74 -1.82 11.63
CA THR A 110 -2.42 -1.74 12.92
C THR A 110 -2.42 -0.29 13.40
N PHE A 111 -3.60 0.17 13.84
CA PHE A 111 -3.82 1.46 14.47
C PHE A 111 -4.21 1.26 15.93
N HIS A 112 -3.70 2.13 16.80
CA HIS A 112 -4.04 2.12 18.23
C HIS A 112 -4.67 3.45 18.62
N PHE A 113 -5.91 3.42 19.10
CA PHE A 113 -6.56 4.58 19.70
C PHE A 113 -6.61 4.42 21.21
N GLN A 114 -5.99 5.37 21.91
CA GLN A 114 -5.89 5.36 23.36
C GLN A 114 -6.35 6.70 23.92
N THR A 115 -7.13 6.65 25.02
CA THR A 115 -7.65 7.85 25.68
C THR A 115 -7.36 7.86 27.18
N ASN A 116 -7.37 9.05 27.78
CA ASN A 116 -7.21 9.28 29.21
C ASN A 116 -8.59 9.46 29.91
N PRO A 117 -8.63 9.72 31.24
CA PRO A 117 -9.86 9.97 31.98
C PRO A 117 -10.50 11.36 31.88
N VAL A 118 -9.89 12.33 31.18
CA VAL A 118 -10.11 13.76 31.45
C VAL A 118 -10.93 14.45 30.37
N VAL A 119 -10.42 14.50 29.15
CA VAL A 119 -11.04 15.24 28.04
C VAL A 119 -11.46 14.24 26.98
N SER A 120 -12.56 14.52 26.32
CA SER A 120 -13.01 13.79 25.14
C SER A 120 -13.39 14.75 24.02
N GLY A 121 -13.62 14.19 22.84
CA GLY A 121 -14.17 14.87 21.67
C GLY A 121 -14.86 13.84 20.79
N LYS A 122 -15.33 14.25 19.61
CA LYS A 122 -16.09 13.34 18.73
C LYS A 122 -15.28 12.13 18.26
N GLY A 123 -13.95 12.23 18.24
CA GLY A 123 -13.07 11.18 17.76
C GLY A 123 -12.77 11.32 16.27
N PHE A 124 -12.85 10.24 15.49
CA PHE A 124 -12.42 10.28 14.10
C PHE A 124 -13.32 9.47 13.17
N TRP A 125 -13.31 9.86 11.90
CA TRP A 125 -13.84 9.08 10.77
C TRP A 125 -12.79 9.04 9.67
N ILE A 126 -12.25 7.85 9.41
CA ILE A 126 -11.18 7.64 8.45
C ILE A 126 -11.69 6.74 7.32
N GLU A 127 -11.48 7.18 6.09
CA GLU A 127 -11.60 6.35 4.90
C GLU A 127 -10.22 5.81 4.51
N VAL A 128 -10.19 4.53 4.15
CA VAL A 128 -9.00 3.79 3.77
C VAL A 128 -9.16 3.34 2.32
N ALA A 129 -8.20 3.72 1.49
CA ALA A 129 -8.07 3.24 0.12
C ALA A 129 -6.73 2.50 -0.03
N ARG A 130 -6.76 1.37 -0.76
CA ARG A 130 -5.55 0.62 -1.10
C ARG A 130 -4.76 1.40 -2.15
N ARG A 131 -3.44 1.43 -2.00
CA ARG A 131 -2.52 1.90 -3.03
C ARG A 131 -1.70 0.73 -3.55
N PRO A 132 -1.93 0.29 -4.80
CA PRO A 132 -1.12 -0.71 -5.47
C PRO A 132 0.35 -0.26 -5.58
N GLY A 133 1.29 -1.20 -5.55
CA GLY A 133 2.71 -0.91 -5.78
C GLY A 133 3.66 -2.09 -5.55
N PHE A 134 4.97 -1.85 -5.69
CA PHE A 134 6.02 -2.82 -5.34
C PHE A 134 6.61 -2.53 -3.97
N CYS A 135 6.26 -3.35 -2.99
CA CYS A 135 6.84 -3.35 -1.66
C CYS A 135 8.12 -4.18 -1.68
N ASP A 136 9.02 -3.91 -2.62
CA ASP A 136 10.28 -4.62 -2.60
C ASP A 136 11.19 -3.96 -1.56
N THR A 137 11.39 -4.71 -0.48
CA THR A 137 12.34 -4.37 0.58
C THR A 137 13.56 -5.26 0.55
N ARG A 138 13.73 -6.09 -0.50
CA ARG A 138 15.03 -6.63 -0.85
C ARG A 138 15.85 -5.51 -1.45
N LYS A 139 16.77 -5.03 -0.64
CA LYS A 139 17.86 -4.14 -1.05
C LYS A 139 18.45 -4.60 -2.37
N ASN A 140 18.34 -3.74 -3.38
CA ASN A 140 19.41 -3.33 -4.29
C ASN A 140 20.62 -4.28 -4.39
N VAL A 141 20.44 -5.38 -5.11
CA VAL A 141 21.36 -5.64 -6.22
C VAL A 141 20.50 -5.55 -7.47
N ILE A 142 20.13 -4.31 -7.82
CA ILE A 142 19.57 -4.00 -9.13
C ILE A 142 20.75 -4.15 -10.07
N GLY A 143 20.71 -5.11 -10.99
CA GLY A 143 21.63 -5.10 -12.13
C GLY A 143 21.60 -3.72 -12.82
N PRO A 144 22.56 -3.37 -13.69
CA PRO A 144 22.68 -2.03 -14.23
C PRO A 144 21.45 -1.49 -14.98
N CYS A 145 20.48 -2.35 -15.32
CA CYS A 145 19.29 -2.03 -16.10
C CYS A 145 18.01 -2.74 -15.64
N GLU A 146 17.90 -3.11 -14.35
CA GLU A 146 16.62 -3.65 -13.86
C GLU A 146 15.63 -2.54 -13.50
N GLU A 147 14.38 -2.69 -13.92
CA GLU A 147 13.30 -1.73 -13.68
C GLU A 147 12.05 -2.42 -13.13
N ARG A 148 11.21 -1.67 -12.40
CA ARG A 148 9.95 -2.16 -11.84
C ARG A 148 8.82 -1.16 -12.11
N HIS A 149 7.70 -1.64 -12.67
CA HIS A 149 6.59 -0.81 -13.15
C HIS A 149 5.24 -1.33 -12.68
N SER A 150 4.45 -0.46 -12.03
CA SER A 150 3.10 -0.76 -11.47
C SER A 150 2.05 0.25 -11.89
N GLN A 151 2.42 1.19 -12.76
CA GLN A 151 1.51 2.16 -13.35
C GLN A 151 0.61 1.45 -14.37
N GLU A 152 -0.56 2.04 -14.61
CA GLU A 152 -1.49 1.55 -15.64
C GLU A 152 -0.89 1.68 -17.05
N GLU A 153 -0.11 2.74 -17.28
CA GLU A 153 0.67 2.95 -18.49
C GLU A 153 2.10 3.37 -18.13
N PHE A 154 3.08 2.87 -18.88
CA PHE A 154 4.50 3.21 -18.74
C PHE A 154 5.26 2.91 -20.04
N GLN A 155 6.49 3.43 -20.16
CA GLN A 155 7.37 3.19 -21.29
C GLN A 155 8.65 2.51 -20.81
N LEU A 156 9.21 1.62 -21.65
CA LEU A 156 10.47 0.93 -21.43
C LEU A 156 11.44 1.25 -22.57
N TRP A 157 12.73 1.24 -22.27
CA TRP A 157 13.78 1.35 -23.26
C TRP A 157 14.97 0.47 -22.87
N SER A 158 15.72 0.02 -23.87
CA SER A 158 16.99 -0.64 -23.64
C SER A 158 18.03 0.35 -23.08
N PRO A 159 19.03 -0.12 -22.31
CA PRO A 159 20.06 0.77 -21.80
C PRO A 159 20.86 1.39 -22.95
N GLY A 160 20.97 2.73 -22.94
CA GLY A 160 21.68 3.49 -23.96
C GLY A 160 20.80 3.98 -25.11
N PHE A 161 19.54 3.55 -25.20
CA PHE A 161 18.63 4.04 -26.24
C PHE A 161 18.55 5.59 -26.26
N PRO A 162 18.63 6.25 -27.43
CA PRO A 162 18.50 5.71 -28.79
C PRO A 162 19.78 5.12 -29.42
N GLU A 163 20.90 5.13 -28.71
CA GLU A 163 22.13 4.49 -29.19
C GLU A 163 22.03 2.95 -29.13
N PRO A 164 22.86 2.21 -29.89
CA PRO A 164 22.89 0.76 -29.83
C PRO A 164 23.13 0.23 -28.41
N TYR A 165 22.43 -0.86 -28.06
CA TYR A 165 22.61 -1.52 -26.76
C TYR A 165 24.00 -2.17 -26.67
N ALA A 166 24.55 -2.27 -25.46
CA ALA A 166 25.86 -2.88 -25.25
C ALA A 166 25.78 -4.42 -25.26
N SER A 167 26.88 -5.08 -25.62
CA SER A 167 26.95 -6.54 -25.59
C SER A 167 26.91 -7.10 -24.17
N ASN A 168 26.44 -8.36 -24.03
CA ASN A 168 26.36 -9.11 -22.77
C ASN A 168 25.47 -8.47 -21.69
N GLN A 169 24.49 -7.66 -22.09
CA GLN A 169 23.51 -7.10 -21.16
C GLN A 169 22.49 -8.15 -20.72
N LYS A 170 22.12 -8.10 -19.43
CA LYS A 170 21.04 -8.88 -18.84
C LYS A 170 20.17 -7.94 -18.02
N CYS A 171 19.02 -7.57 -18.58
CA CYS A 171 18.07 -6.65 -17.96
C CYS A 171 16.81 -7.40 -17.54
N TRP A 172 16.18 -6.94 -16.46
CA TRP A 172 14.94 -7.50 -15.95
C TRP A 172 13.93 -6.38 -15.74
N TYR A 173 12.76 -6.52 -16.35
CA TYR A 173 11.65 -5.58 -16.23
C TYR A 173 10.52 -6.28 -15.47
N TYR A 174 10.26 -5.87 -14.24
CA TYR A 174 9.22 -6.48 -13.40
C TYR A 174 7.95 -5.64 -13.48
N ILE A 175 6.92 -6.18 -14.10
CA ILE A 175 5.64 -5.50 -14.29
C ILE A 175 4.60 -6.14 -13.37
N ARG A 176 3.89 -5.31 -12.59
CA ARG A 176 2.76 -5.74 -11.75
C ARG A 176 1.51 -5.06 -12.24
N ARG A 177 0.39 -5.77 -12.17
CA ARG A 177 -0.93 -5.19 -12.43
C ARG A 177 -1.15 -3.93 -11.59
N ALA A 178 -1.61 -2.87 -12.25
CA ALA A 178 -1.82 -1.57 -11.61
C ALA A 178 -2.96 -1.62 -10.59
N THR A 179 -4.01 -2.39 -10.85
CA THR A 179 -5.11 -2.65 -9.91
C THR A 179 -5.59 -4.10 -10.06
N ASP A 180 -6.47 -4.56 -9.17
CA ASP A 180 -7.09 -5.89 -9.32
C ASP A 180 -8.05 -5.99 -10.52
N ALA A 181 -8.43 -4.86 -11.13
CA ALA A 181 -9.24 -4.82 -12.34
C ALA A 181 -8.44 -5.00 -13.64
N VAL A 182 -7.11 -4.92 -13.59
CA VAL A 182 -6.24 -5.11 -14.75
C VAL A 182 -5.96 -6.60 -14.95
N CYS A 183 -6.39 -7.14 -16.09
CA CYS A 183 -6.41 -8.58 -16.39
C CYS A 183 -5.21 -9.06 -17.22
N GLY A 184 -4.51 -8.15 -17.90
CA GLY A 184 -3.44 -8.48 -18.86
C GLY A 184 -2.51 -7.30 -19.09
N LEU A 185 -1.48 -7.52 -19.89
CA LEU A 185 -0.48 -6.53 -20.27
C LEU A 185 -0.49 -6.39 -21.80
N GLU A 186 -0.79 -5.20 -22.31
CA GLU A 186 -0.64 -4.90 -23.73
C GLU A 186 0.72 -4.23 -23.98
N LEU A 187 1.52 -4.80 -24.88
CA LEU A 187 2.82 -4.30 -25.31
C LEU A 187 2.70 -3.66 -26.69
N THR A 188 2.91 -2.34 -26.75
CA THR A 188 3.02 -1.62 -28.02
C THR A 188 4.48 -1.32 -28.32
N PHE A 189 5.00 -1.87 -29.43
CA PHE A 189 6.38 -1.68 -29.86
C PHE A 189 6.51 -0.37 -30.66
N LEU A 190 7.14 0.64 -30.06
CA LEU A 190 7.42 1.91 -30.75
C LEU A 190 8.67 1.82 -31.63
N HIS A 191 9.69 1.11 -31.13
CA HIS A 191 10.91 0.78 -31.85
C HIS A 191 11.45 -0.54 -31.32
N PHE A 192 11.85 -1.44 -32.20
CA PHE A 192 12.39 -2.73 -31.83
C PHE A 192 13.33 -3.23 -32.91
N ASP A 193 14.61 -3.35 -32.55
CA ASP A 193 15.66 -3.86 -33.43
C ASP A 193 16.70 -4.59 -32.57
N LEU A 194 16.70 -5.92 -32.65
CA LEU A 194 17.65 -6.80 -31.98
C LEU A 194 18.30 -7.74 -32.99
N GLU A 195 19.47 -8.28 -32.69
CA GLU A 195 20.16 -9.24 -33.56
C GLU A 195 19.27 -10.44 -33.93
N GLN A 196 19.04 -10.63 -35.24
CA GLN A 196 18.23 -11.74 -35.75
C GLN A 196 18.99 -13.06 -35.67
N SER A 197 18.34 -14.09 -35.13
CA SER A 197 18.85 -15.47 -35.15
C SER A 197 17.72 -16.50 -35.13
N ASP A 198 18.01 -17.72 -35.57
CA ASP A 198 17.04 -18.83 -35.50
C ASP A 198 16.69 -19.13 -34.04
N GLY A 199 15.41 -19.02 -33.69
CA GLY A 199 14.95 -19.21 -32.31
C GLY A 199 15.41 -18.13 -31.32
N CYS A 200 15.93 -16.99 -31.80
CA CYS A 200 16.39 -15.88 -30.98
C CYS A 200 17.41 -16.33 -29.90
N VAL A 201 18.45 -17.05 -30.34
CA VAL A 201 19.49 -17.64 -29.48
C VAL A 201 20.59 -16.64 -29.12
N TYR A 202 20.75 -15.57 -29.90
CA TYR A 202 21.67 -14.47 -29.60
C TYR A 202 20.97 -13.42 -28.73
N ASP A 203 20.60 -12.28 -29.30
CA ASP A 203 19.91 -11.22 -28.59
C ASP A 203 18.40 -11.40 -28.63
N TYR A 204 17.72 -11.19 -27.51
CA TYR A 204 16.27 -11.30 -27.43
C TYR A 204 15.66 -10.49 -26.30
N LEU A 205 14.40 -10.11 -26.48
CA LEU A 205 13.48 -9.75 -25.41
C LEU A 205 12.61 -10.97 -25.12
N ASP A 206 12.61 -11.45 -23.88
CA ASP A 206 11.76 -12.54 -23.43
C ASP A 206 10.53 -12.00 -22.71
N VAL A 207 9.35 -12.33 -23.21
CA VAL A 207 8.06 -11.98 -22.61
C VAL A 207 7.33 -13.28 -22.32
N ASP A 208 7.21 -13.63 -21.05
CA ASP A 208 6.53 -14.84 -20.56
C ASP A 208 6.97 -16.15 -21.26
N GLY A 209 8.28 -16.29 -21.53
CA GLY A 209 8.86 -17.46 -22.19
C GLY A 209 8.88 -17.37 -23.72
N GLN A 210 8.30 -16.32 -24.30
CA GLN A 210 8.38 -16.05 -25.73
C GLN A 210 9.53 -15.09 -26.03
N LYS A 211 10.53 -15.59 -26.74
CA LYS A 211 11.66 -14.78 -27.23
C LYS A 211 11.29 -14.02 -28.50
N LEU A 212 11.62 -12.73 -28.51
CA LEU A 212 11.46 -11.81 -29.61
C LEU A 212 12.83 -11.27 -30.02
N CYS A 213 13.14 -11.28 -31.32
CA CYS A 213 14.37 -10.74 -31.89
C CYS A 213 14.13 -10.25 -33.33
N GLY A 214 15.13 -9.65 -33.96
CA GLY A 214 14.98 -8.99 -35.26
C GLY A 214 14.32 -7.63 -35.14
N SER A 215 13.70 -7.18 -36.23
CA SER A 215 12.97 -5.92 -36.27
C SER A 215 11.46 -6.15 -36.19
N ILE A 216 10.78 -5.45 -35.28
CA ILE A 216 9.30 -5.47 -35.17
C ILE A 216 8.79 -4.11 -35.66
N SER A 217 7.72 -4.12 -36.47
CA SER A 217 7.13 -2.91 -37.03
C SER A 217 6.62 -1.97 -35.94
N GLN A 218 6.88 -0.67 -36.11
CA GLN A 218 6.36 0.37 -35.22
C GLN A 218 4.83 0.29 -35.11
N GLY A 219 4.31 0.34 -33.88
CA GLY A 219 2.90 0.23 -33.57
C GLY A 219 2.37 -1.21 -33.53
N ALA A 220 3.24 -2.23 -33.67
CA ALA A 220 2.82 -3.60 -33.42
C ALA A 220 2.41 -3.78 -31.95
N VAL A 221 1.30 -4.50 -31.75
CA VAL A 221 0.72 -4.77 -30.44
C VAL A 221 0.81 -6.26 -30.13
N ARG A 222 1.11 -6.60 -28.87
CA ARG A 222 1.04 -7.96 -28.32
C ARG A 222 0.34 -7.93 -26.96
N GLU A 223 -0.37 -9.00 -26.62
CA GLU A 223 -1.03 -9.24 -25.32
C GLU A 223 -0.48 -10.51 -24.67
#